data_AF-A0A4U5MXF7-F1
#
_entry.id   AF-A0A4U5MXF7-F1
#
_cell.length_a   1.000
_cell.length_b   1.000
_cell.length_c   1.000
_cell.angle_alpha   90.00
_cell.angle_beta   90.00
_cell.angle_gamma   90.00
#
_symmetry.space_group_name_H-M   'P 1'
#
loop_
_entity.id
_entity.type
_entity.pdbx_description
1 polymer ?
#
loop_
_entity_poly.entity_id
_entity_poly.type
_entity_poly.pdbx_seq_one_letter_code
_entity_poly.pdbx_strand_id
1 'polypeptide(L)'
;MAVKITADLSFPEVGLPSSPFSGQRRLNANSKRGKVSVIRAIQIQEEAAAAGPTPTRYQARRTRRPQNIEGDFFVDHTCIDCDTCRWMAPQVFTRIGEMSAVFKQPTSGEERLKALQALLSCPTSSIHTEKPASDILQAQKTFPTPIDQQRIPGVYHCGYHSEKSYGAASFLIVHPEGNIIIDSPRYTERLARDIEMLGGARYMFLTHEDDVADHRKWSERLSCDRILHSGDVDNSTADVETKLQGSGPWNLGRDVQLIHTPGHTEGSVCLFYKPLKILFTGDHLLMTETGLSICERYNKCSVPMQIDSVLKLLEIDFNWIIPGHGRRVEFKDREEKDSILKAFVEENYSQCRWFHWSVSVSSKDDDGVHVDLTAGKKNLEVGKLSSPSLTKRACKDLTSKLLSLFLQCSVSMSSSLGLEDLQKPPFKDWRKPPLILQTYAASTTACLRL
;
A
#
# COMPACT_ATOMS: atom_id res chain seq x y z
N MET A 1 -40.65 24.89 -27.90
CA MET A 1 -39.50 25.42 -28.66
C MET A 1 -38.35 24.46 -28.46
N ALA A 2 -38.06 23.60 -29.44
CA ALA A 2 -36.97 22.65 -29.40
C ALA A 2 -35.89 23.14 -30.36
N VAL A 3 -34.71 23.48 -29.84
CA VAL A 3 -33.56 23.88 -30.65
C VAL A 3 -32.74 22.63 -30.95
N LYS A 4 -32.80 22.17 -32.19
CA LYS A 4 -31.91 21.19 -32.80
C LYS A 4 -30.59 21.90 -33.09
N ILE A 5 -29.49 21.45 -32.50
CA ILE A 5 -28.14 21.81 -32.93
C ILE A 5 -27.53 20.57 -33.56
N THR A 6 -27.45 20.59 -34.88
CA THR A 6 -26.64 19.67 -35.70
C THR A 6 -25.25 20.29 -35.86
N ALA A 7 -24.21 19.55 -35.45
CA ALA A 7 -22.84 19.88 -35.78
C ALA A 7 -22.24 18.70 -36.55
N ASP A 8 -21.94 18.96 -37.82
CA ASP A 8 -21.15 18.13 -38.72
C ASP A 8 -19.72 17.96 -38.17
N LEU A 9 -19.22 16.72 -38.12
CA LEU A 9 -17.80 16.44 -37.98
C LEU A 9 -17.41 15.36 -39.00
N SER A 10 -16.77 15.81 -40.08
CA SER A 10 -16.09 14.99 -41.07
C SER A 10 -14.76 14.46 -40.52
N PHE A 11 -14.52 13.15 -40.64
CA PHE A 11 -13.25 12.49 -40.31
C PHE A 11 -12.38 12.35 -41.58
N PRO A 12 -11.05 12.54 -41.50
CA PRO A 12 -10.15 12.10 -42.55
C PRO A 12 -9.78 10.61 -42.35
N GLU A 13 -9.97 9.81 -43.40
CA GLU A 13 -9.45 8.45 -43.52
C GLU A 13 -7.91 8.45 -43.48
N VAL A 14 -7.33 7.55 -42.69
CA VAL A 14 -5.89 7.25 -42.75
C VAL A 14 -5.70 5.75 -42.81
N GLY A 15 -5.11 5.29 -43.91
CA GLY A 15 -4.97 3.90 -44.31
C GLY A 15 -3.93 3.11 -43.51
N LEU A 16 -4.19 1.80 -43.45
CA LEU A 16 -3.30 0.76 -42.92
C LEU A 16 -2.15 0.47 -43.91
N PRO A 17 -0.89 0.31 -43.45
CA PRO A 17 0.13 -0.37 -44.22
C PRO A 17 0.22 -1.86 -43.88
N SER A 18 0.29 -2.64 -44.95
CA SER A 18 0.43 -4.09 -45.07
C SER A 18 1.77 -4.66 -44.58
N SER A 19 1.68 -5.84 -43.95
CA SER A 19 2.77 -6.80 -43.72
C SER A 19 3.37 -7.33 -45.04
N PRO A 20 4.67 -7.60 -45.08
CA PRO A 20 5.10 -8.90 -45.62
C PRO A 20 6.31 -9.46 -44.88
N PHE A 21 6.29 -10.72 -44.43
CA PHE A 21 7.47 -11.59 -44.46
C PHE A 21 7.06 -13.06 -44.23
N SER A 22 6.87 -13.78 -45.33
CA SER A 22 6.85 -15.23 -45.40
C SER A 22 8.27 -15.75 -45.62
N GLY A 23 8.79 -16.56 -44.70
CA GLY A 23 10.10 -17.20 -44.82
C GLY A 23 10.07 -18.66 -44.40
N GLN A 24 9.76 -19.56 -45.33
CA GLN A 24 9.95 -21.00 -45.19
C GLN A 24 11.44 -21.33 -45.04
N ARG A 25 11.85 -22.00 -43.94
CA ARG A 25 13.15 -22.68 -43.87
C ARG A 25 12.96 -24.18 -44.04
N ARG A 26 13.67 -24.71 -45.04
CA ARG A 26 13.83 -26.12 -45.38
C ARG A 26 14.52 -26.88 -44.23
N LEU A 27 13.97 -28.04 -43.87
CA LEU A 27 14.61 -29.03 -43.00
C LEU A 27 15.61 -29.85 -43.84
N ASN A 28 16.89 -29.85 -43.45
CA ASN A 28 17.89 -30.78 -43.97
C ASN A 28 17.83 -32.09 -43.18
N ALA A 29 17.44 -33.17 -43.86
CA ALA A 29 17.55 -34.52 -43.37
C ALA A 29 19.00 -35.00 -43.54
N ASN A 30 19.62 -35.48 -42.46
CA ASN A 30 20.79 -36.35 -42.58
C ASN A 30 20.70 -37.47 -41.54
N SER A 31 20.42 -38.68 -42.05
CA SER A 31 20.23 -39.90 -41.29
C SER A 31 21.56 -40.62 -41.03
N LYS A 32 21.81 -41.01 -39.78
CA LYS A 32 22.65 -42.17 -39.48
C LYS A 32 21.89 -43.07 -38.48
N ARG A 33 21.24 -44.12 -39.01
CA ARG A 33 20.57 -45.16 -38.21
C ARG A 33 21.61 -46.21 -37.79
N GLY A 34 21.94 -46.25 -36.50
CA GLY A 34 22.49 -47.44 -35.85
C GLY A 34 21.36 -48.42 -35.56
N LYS A 35 21.55 -49.71 -35.88
CA LYS A 35 20.57 -50.77 -35.59
C LYS A 35 20.52 -51.00 -34.07
N VAL A 36 19.49 -50.47 -33.41
CA VAL A 36 19.10 -50.90 -32.06
C VAL A 36 18.22 -52.15 -32.22
N SER A 37 18.53 -53.21 -31.48
CA SER A 37 17.72 -54.43 -31.46
C SER A 37 16.28 -54.11 -31.02
N VAL A 38 15.30 -54.63 -31.75
CA VAL A 38 13.85 -54.37 -31.55
C VAL A 38 13.41 -54.70 -30.12
N ILE A 39 14.06 -55.65 -29.46
CA ILE A 39 13.77 -56.05 -28.08
C ILE A 39 14.19 -54.96 -27.08
N ARG A 40 15.32 -54.29 -27.31
CA ARG A 40 15.80 -53.20 -26.44
C ARG A 40 14.97 -51.92 -26.63
N ALA A 41 14.39 -51.72 -27.82
CA ALA A 41 13.50 -50.58 -28.08
C ALA A 41 12.13 -50.72 -27.37
N ILE A 42 11.62 -51.95 -27.21
CA ILE A 42 10.36 -52.22 -26.51
C ILE A 42 10.52 -52.03 -25.00
N GLN A 43 11.60 -52.53 -24.40
CA GLN A 43 11.88 -52.31 -22.96
C GLN A 43 12.11 -50.83 -22.61
N ILE A 44 12.77 -50.06 -23.47
CA ILE A 44 12.96 -48.61 -23.27
C ILE A 44 11.62 -47.85 -23.38
N GLN A 45 10.68 -48.32 -24.21
CA GLN A 45 9.34 -47.71 -24.33
C GLN A 45 8.45 -48.03 -23.13
N GLU A 46 8.54 -49.22 -22.55
CA GLU A 46 7.78 -49.59 -21.34
C GLU A 46 8.29 -48.85 -20.09
N GLU A 47 9.61 -48.69 -19.93
CA GLU A 47 10.20 -47.87 -18.84
C GLU A 47 9.89 -46.38 -18.99
N ALA A 48 9.87 -45.84 -20.22
CA ALA A 48 9.49 -44.45 -20.48
C ALA A 48 7.98 -44.19 -20.38
N ALA A 49 7.12 -45.20 -20.55
CA ALA A 49 5.68 -45.10 -20.32
C ALA A 49 5.31 -45.19 -18.83
N ALA A 50 6.14 -45.86 -18.02
CA ALA A 50 5.98 -45.91 -16.56
C ALA A 50 6.45 -44.61 -15.86
N ALA A 51 7.41 -43.89 -16.47
CA ALA A 51 7.83 -42.56 -16.04
C ALA A 51 6.95 -41.51 -16.74
N GLY A 52 5.80 -41.19 -16.13
CA GLY A 52 4.92 -40.12 -16.60
C GLY A 52 5.67 -38.80 -16.87
N PRO A 53 5.14 -37.91 -17.72
CA PRO A 53 5.86 -36.73 -18.18
C PRO A 53 6.35 -35.89 -17.00
N THR A 54 7.66 -35.67 -16.93
CA THR A 54 8.28 -34.82 -15.90
C THR A 54 7.65 -33.43 -16.00
N PRO A 55 7.03 -32.91 -14.92
CA PRO A 55 6.41 -31.59 -14.96
C PRO A 55 7.41 -30.54 -15.42
N THR A 56 6.99 -29.65 -16.31
CA THR A 56 7.79 -28.46 -16.64
C THR A 56 8.14 -27.69 -15.37
N ARG A 57 9.26 -26.95 -15.32
CA ARG A 57 9.65 -26.15 -14.13
C ARG A 57 8.52 -25.20 -13.65
N TYR A 58 7.62 -24.80 -14.56
CA TYR A 58 6.41 -24.04 -14.23
C TYR A 58 5.32 -24.89 -13.57
N GLN A 59 5.02 -26.09 -14.09
CA GLN A 59 4.09 -27.04 -13.46
C GLN A 59 4.64 -27.57 -12.12
N ALA A 60 5.96 -27.74 -12.01
CA ALA A 60 6.63 -28.16 -10.78
C ALA A 60 6.52 -27.13 -9.65
N ARG A 61 6.25 -25.85 -9.95
CA ARG A 61 6.01 -24.79 -8.96
C ARG A 61 4.58 -24.76 -8.42
N ARG A 62 3.62 -25.34 -9.15
CA ARG A 62 2.20 -25.41 -8.76
C ARG A 62 1.85 -26.68 -7.98
N THR A 63 2.86 -27.36 -7.43
CA THR A 63 2.71 -28.53 -6.59
C THR A 63 2.36 -28.13 -5.16
N ARG A 64 1.57 -28.97 -4.48
CA ARG A 64 1.22 -28.81 -3.06
C ARG A 64 2.49 -28.67 -2.23
N ARG A 65 2.56 -27.63 -1.40
CA ARG A 65 3.60 -27.53 -0.37
C ARG A 65 3.39 -28.58 0.73
N PRO A 66 4.45 -29.18 1.30
CA PRO A 66 4.32 -30.14 2.40
C PRO A 66 3.80 -29.52 3.71
N GLN A 67 3.81 -28.19 3.84
CA GLN A 67 3.26 -27.49 5.01
C GLN A 67 1.72 -27.46 5.03
N ASN A 68 1.04 -27.79 3.92
CA ASN A 68 -0.41 -27.92 3.94
C ASN A 68 -0.79 -29.22 4.63
N ILE A 69 -1.87 -29.21 5.39
CA ILE A 69 -2.54 -30.45 5.78
C ILE A 69 -3.17 -31.13 4.55
N GLU A 70 -3.46 -32.42 4.68
CA GLU A 70 -4.16 -33.19 3.64
C GLU A 70 -5.60 -32.68 3.41
N GLY A 71 -6.11 -32.85 2.20
CA GLY A 71 -7.49 -32.51 1.82
C GLY A 71 -7.59 -31.57 0.62
N ASP A 72 -8.83 -31.22 0.25
CA ASP A 72 -9.17 -30.54 -1.02
C ASP A 72 -8.36 -29.26 -1.26
N PHE A 73 -8.32 -28.34 -0.30
CA PHE A 73 -7.61 -27.07 -0.46
C PHE A 73 -6.11 -27.22 -0.17
N PHE A 74 -5.29 -26.52 -0.96
CA PHE A 74 -3.86 -26.40 -0.70
C PHE A 74 -3.23 -25.13 -1.28
N VAL A 75 -2.09 -24.73 -0.73
CA VAL A 75 -1.24 -23.66 -1.25
C VAL A 75 0.02 -24.24 -1.91
N ASP A 76 0.40 -23.72 -3.07
CA ASP A 76 1.60 -24.12 -3.80
C ASP A 76 2.83 -23.23 -3.51
N HIS A 77 3.94 -23.51 -4.18
CA HIS A 77 5.22 -22.79 -4.01
C HIS A 77 5.28 -21.42 -4.70
N THR A 78 4.21 -20.97 -5.36
CA THR A 78 4.13 -19.64 -5.98
C THR A 78 3.59 -18.56 -5.02
N CYS A 79 3.24 -18.94 -3.80
CA CYS A 79 2.77 -18.02 -2.77
C CYS A 79 3.83 -16.95 -2.45
N ILE A 80 3.41 -15.68 -2.42
CA ILE A 80 4.27 -14.52 -2.12
C ILE A 80 4.06 -13.95 -0.70
N ASP A 81 3.36 -14.69 0.17
CA ASP A 81 3.16 -14.32 1.57
C ASP A 81 2.37 -13.01 1.85
N CYS A 82 1.55 -12.57 0.90
CA CYS A 82 0.79 -11.30 0.94
C CYS A 82 -0.32 -11.18 2.02
N ASP A 83 -0.45 -12.10 2.97
CA ASP A 83 -1.49 -12.18 4.03
C ASP A 83 -2.96 -12.32 3.56
N THR A 84 -3.30 -12.04 2.30
CA THR A 84 -4.68 -12.00 1.76
C THR A 84 -5.56 -13.15 2.25
N CYS A 85 -5.15 -14.39 2.02
CA CYS A 85 -5.95 -15.55 2.41
C CYS A 85 -6.12 -15.71 3.92
N ARG A 86 -5.16 -15.22 4.72
CA ARG A 86 -5.16 -15.39 6.17
C ARG A 86 -6.13 -14.43 6.83
N TRP A 87 -6.25 -13.19 6.35
CA TRP A 87 -7.30 -12.31 6.88
C TRP A 87 -8.67 -12.57 6.24
N MET A 88 -8.74 -13.13 5.03
CA MET A 88 -10.02 -13.50 4.39
C MET A 88 -10.63 -14.77 4.99
N ALA A 89 -9.81 -15.77 5.30
CA ALA A 89 -10.24 -17.08 5.82
C ALA A 89 -9.26 -17.58 6.90
N PRO A 90 -9.16 -16.89 8.06
CA PRO A 90 -8.22 -17.22 9.13
C PRO A 90 -8.46 -18.60 9.74
N GLN A 91 -9.64 -19.18 9.58
CA GLN A 91 -9.97 -20.54 10.03
C GLN A 91 -9.33 -21.63 9.15
N VAL A 92 -8.85 -21.28 7.94
CA VAL A 92 -8.35 -22.23 6.94
C VAL A 92 -6.86 -22.03 6.67
N PHE A 93 -6.42 -20.77 6.56
CA PHE A 93 -5.03 -20.42 6.20
C PHE A 93 -4.26 -19.81 7.36
N THR A 94 -3.01 -20.21 7.50
CA THR A 94 -2.05 -19.61 8.44
C THR A 94 -0.69 -19.43 7.76
N ARG A 95 0.23 -18.74 8.42
CA ARG A 95 1.60 -18.58 7.94
C ARG A 95 2.47 -19.71 8.48
N ILE A 96 3.13 -20.44 7.58
CA ILE A 96 4.13 -21.47 7.95
C ILE A 96 5.40 -21.24 7.13
N GLY A 97 6.43 -20.73 7.81
CA GLY A 97 7.62 -20.16 7.17
C GLY A 97 7.30 -18.81 6.55
N GLU A 98 7.82 -18.56 5.34
CA GLU A 98 7.62 -17.30 4.60
C GLU A 98 6.48 -17.39 3.57
N MET A 99 5.46 -18.22 3.82
CA MET A 99 4.35 -18.43 2.90
C MET A 99 3.09 -18.92 3.64
N SER A 100 1.92 -18.70 3.06
CA SER A 100 0.66 -19.27 3.55
C SER A 100 0.56 -20.79 3.31
N ALA A 101 -0.12 -21.48 4.22
CA ALA A 101 -0.47 -22.89 4.09
C ALA A 101 -1.89 -23.13 4.63
N VAL A 102 -2.55 -24.17 4.12
CA VAL A 102 -3.79 -24.68 4.69
C VAL A 102 -3.46 -25.45 5.96
N PHE A 103 -3.90 -24.97 7.13
CA PHE A 103 -3.70 -25.65 8.42
C PHE A 103 -4.94 -26.39 8.90
N LYS A 104 -6.11 -26.02 8.36
CA LYS A 104 -7.40 -26.69 8.59
C LYS A 104 -8.21 -26.64 7.30
N GLN A 105 -8.79 -27.77 6.88
CA GLN A 105 -9.70 -27.82 5.74
C GLN A 105 -11.04 -27.21 6.15
N PRO A 106 -11.73 -26.49 5.26
CA PRO A 106 -13.05 -25.96 5.57
C PRO A 106 -14.03 -27.10 5.88
N THR A 107 -14.70 -27.00 7.02
CA THR A 107 -15.66 -27.98 7.54
C THR A 107 -17.12 -27.53 7.43
N SER A 108 -17.36 -26.27 7.09
CA SER A 108 -18.69 -25.69 6.89
C SER A 108 -18.80 -25.00 5.53
N GLY A 109 -20.04 -24.77 5.09
CA GLY A 109 -20.30 -24.01 3.85
C GLY A 109 -19.76 -22.59 3.90
N GLU A 110 -19.78 -21.95 5.08
CA GLU A 110 -19.22 -20.61 5.30
C GLU A 110 -17.69 -20.60 5.19
N GLU A 111 -17.01 -21.53 5.88
CA GLU A 111 -15.55 -21.67 5.77
C GLU A 111 -15.13 -21.96 4.32
N ARG A 112 -15.88 -22.80 3.61
CA ARG A 112 -15.62 -23.11 2.19
C ARG A 112 -15.81 -21.90 1.30
N LEU A 113 -16.87 -21.11 1.50
CA LEU A 113 -17.10 -19.88 0.76
C LEU A 113 -15.95 -18.89 0.97
N LYS A 114 -15.52 -18.67 2.22
CA LYS A 114 -14.37 -17.80 2.56
C LYS A 114 -13.07 -18.30 1.92
N ALA A 115 -12.83 -19.61 1.94
CA ALA A 115 -11.66 -20.20 1.28
C ALA A 115 -11.67 -20.00 -0.25
N LEU A 116 -12.83 -20.12 -0.89
CA LEU A 116 -12.98 -19.84 -2.33
C LEU A 116 -12.85 -18.34 -2.66
N GLN A 117 -13.34 -17.46 -1.79
CA GLN A 117 -13.11 -16.01 -1.92
C GLN A 117 -11.61 -15.67 -1.82
N ALA A 118 -10.90 -16.30 -0.88
CA ALA A 118 -9.45 -16.18 -0.74
C ALA A 118 -8.72 -16.74 -1.98
N LEU A 119 -9.18 -17.87 -2.54
CA LEU A 119 -8.64 -18.43 -3.78
C LEU A 119 -8.78 -17.45 -4.94
N LEU A 120 -9.97 -16.86 -5.14
CA LEU A 120 -10.23 -15.88 -6.20
C LEU A 120 -9.42 -14.59 -6.03
N SER A 121 -9.14 -14.21 -4.79
CA SER A 121 -8.38 -12.99 -4.44
C SER A 121 -6.88 -13.23 -4.33
N CYS A 122 -6.40 -14.47 -4.44
CA CYS A 122 -4.97 -14.76 -4.42
C CYS A 122 -4.29 -14.14 -5.65
N PRO A 123 -3.33 -13.20 -5.46
CA PRO A 123 -2.74 -12.46 -6.58
C PRO A 123 -1.98 -13.37 -7.55
N THR A 124 -1.27 -14.35 -7.01
CA THR A 124 -0.43 -15.30 -7.74
C THR A 124 -1.15 -16.60 -8.11
N SER A 125 -2.45 -16.71 -7.80
CA SER A 125 -3.25 -17.93 -8.04
C SER A 125 -2.61 -19.20 -7.43
N SER A 126 -2.06 -19.06 -6.22
CA SER A 126 -1.31 -20.11 -5.50
C SER A 126 -2.17 -21.02 -4.64
N ILE A 127 -3.46 -20.70 -4.50
CA ILE A 127 -4.43 -21.48 -3.74
C ILE A 127 -5.21 -22.34 -4.72
N HIS A 128 -5.33 -23.63 -4.42
CA HIS A 128 -5.92 -24.63 -5.30
C HIS A 128 -6.90 -25.51 -4.55
N THR A 129 -7.74 -26.20 -5.32
CA THR A 129 -8.53 -27.36 -4.91
C THR A 129 -8.04 -28.58 -5.69
N GLU A 130 -8.21 -29.80 -5.18
CA GLU A 130 -7.76 -31.02 -5.86
C GLU A 130 -8.47 -31.23 -7.20
N LYS A 131 -9.74 -30.82 -7.26
CA LYS A 131 -10.55 -30.80 -8.47
C LYS A 131 -11.12 -29.40 -8.65
N PRO A 132 -11.43 -28.97 -9.88
CA PRO A 132 -12.13 -27.70 -10.10
C PRO A 132 -13.36 -27.58 -9.20
N ALA A 133 -13.39 -26.55 -8.36
CA ALA A 133 -14.47 -26.34 -7.40
C ALA A 133 -15.80 -26.07 -8.13
N SER A 134 -16.78 -26.95 -7.98
CA SER A 134 -18.10 -26.83 -8.63
C SER A 134 -18.89 -25.60 -8.15
N ASP A 135 -18.58 -25.11 -6.96
CA ASP A 135 -19.20 -23.98 -6.28
C ASP A 135 -18.43 -22.65 -6.45
N ILE A 136 -17.36 -22.62 -7.26
CA ILE A 136 -16.58 -21.39 -7.51
C ILE A 136 -17.44 -20.24 -8.03
N LEU A 137 -18.45 -20.54 -8.86
CA LEU A 137 -19.37 -19.54 -9.39
C LEU A 137 -20.22 -18.87 -8.30
N GLN A 138 -20.49 -19.57 -7.20
CA GLN A 138 -21.19 -18.98 -6.06
C GLN A 138 -20.30 -17.97 -5.35
N ALA A 139 -19.02 -18.32 -5.13
CA ALA A 139 -18.04 -17.40 -4.57
C ALA A 139 -17.83 -16.16 -5.46
N GLN A 140 -17.75 -16.33 -6.78
CA GLN A 140 -17.62 -15.20 -7.70
C GLN A 140 -18.79 -14.21 -7.61
N LYS A 141 -20.02 -14.69 -7.41
CA LYS A 141 -21.22 -13.85 -7.25
C LYS A 141 -21.24 -13.03 -5.96
N THR A 142 -20.33 -13.30 -5.03
CA THR A 142 -20.25 -12.54 -3.77
C THR A 142 -19.37 -11.29 -3.88
N PHE A 143 -18.65 -11.10 -4.99
CA PHE A 143 -17.81 -9.92 -5.20
C PHE A 143 -18.56 -8.84 -6.01
N PRO A 144 -18.34 -7.54 -5.71
CA PRO A 144 -17.59 -7.05 -4.56
C PRO A 144 -18.33 -7.37 -3.25
N THR A 145 -17.61 -7.78 -2.20
CA THR A 145 -18.20 -8.25 -0.94
C THR A 145 -18.31 -7.11 0.06
N PRO A 146 -19.46 -6.88 0.72
CA PRO A 146 -19.59 -5.86 1.77
C PRO A 146 -18.54 -6.08 2.87
N ILE A 147 -17.88 -5.01 3.33
CA ILE A 147 -16.91 -5.13 4.43
C ILE A 147 -17.64 -5.38 5.75
N ASP A 148 -18.58 -4.50 6.10
CA ASP A 148 -19.47 -4.63 7.25
C ASP A 148 -20.77 -3.89 6.92
N GLN A 149 -21.86 -4.64 6.68
CA GLN A 149 -23.15 -4.07 6.31
C GLN A 149 -23.80 -3.23 7.42
N GLN A 150 -23.44 -3.46 8.67
CA GLN A 150 -24.05 -2.78 9.81
C GLN A 150 -23.30 -1.49 10.15
N ARG A 151 -21.97 -1.53 10.12
CA ARG A 151 -21.12 -0.44 10.60
C ARG A 151 -20.64 0.49 9.49
N ILE A 152 -20.35 -0.05 8.31
CA ILE A 152 -19.90 0.73 7.15
C ILE A 152 -20.65 0.33 5.87
N PRO A 153 -22.00 0.51 5.83
CA PRO A 153 -22.82 0.14 4.70
C PRO A 153 -22.39 0.88 3.42
N GLY A 154 -22.50 0.19 2.28
CA GLY A 154 -22.11 0.75 0.98
C GLY A 154 -20.60 0.71 0.70
N VAL A 155 -19.80 0.11 1.58
CA VAL A 155 -18.36 -0.09 1.37
C VAL A 155 -18.06 -1.57 1.15
N TYR A 156 -17.40 -1.86 0.03
CA TYR A 156 -17.16 -3.21 -0.44
C TYR A 156 -15.68 -3.47 -0.69
N HIS A 157 -15.24 -4.71 -0.45
CA HIS A 157 -13.98 -5.26 -0.90
C HIS A 157 -14.16 -5.90 -2.28
N CYS A 158 -13.36 -5.49 -3.26
CA CYS A 158 -13.50 -5.94 -4.64
C CYS A 158 -13.02 -7.39 -4.87
N GLY A 159 -12.18 -7.94 -3.99
CA GLY A 159 -11.49 -9.20 -4.24
C GLY A 159 -10.52 -9.10 -5.41
N TYR A 160 -10.23 -10.24 -6.05
CA TYR A 160 -9.45 -10.32 -7.29
C TYR A 160 -8.15 -9.48 -7.26
N HIS A 161 -7.32 -9.66 -6.23
CA HIS A 161 -6.07 -8.89 -6.13
C HIS A 161 -5.12 -9.21 -7.29
N SER A 162 -4.22 -8.28 -7.57
CA SER A 162 -3.27 -8.37 -8.67
C SER A 162 -1.88 -8.76 -8.18
N GLU A 163 -1.20 -9.62 -8.93
CA GLU A 163 0.25 -9.86 -8.73
C GLU A 163 1.07 -8.59 -8.98
N LYS A 164 0.58 -7.67 -9.84
CA LYS A 164 1.26 -6.39 -10.14
C LYS A 164 1.31 -5.42 -8.96
N SER A 165 0.35 -5.54 -8.04
CA SER A 165 0.27 -4.74 -6.80
C SER A 165 0.61 -5.59 -5.57
N TYR A 166 1.38 -6.68 -5.75
CA TYR A 166 1.76 -7.60 -4.66
C TYR A 166 0.61 -8.14 -3.81
N GLY A 167 -0.63 -8.11 -4.32
CA GLY A 167 -1.81 -8.53 -3.59
C GLY A 167 -2.54 -7.42 -2.82
N ALA A 168 -2.36 -6.14 -3.17
CA ALA A 168 -3.11 -5.06 -2.55
C ALA A 168 -4.61 -5.23 -2.78
N ALA A 169 -5.38 -4.98 -1.72
CA ALA A 169 -6.82 -4.97 -1.73
C ALA A 169 -7.33 -3.67 -2.34
N SER A 170 -8.42 -3.77 -3.10
CA SER A 170 -9.14 -2.63 -3.65
C SER A 170 -10.57 -2.62 -3.15
N PHE A 171 -11.18 -1.44 -3.16
CA PHE A 171 -12.46 -1.21 -2.53
C PHE A 171 -13.40 -0.41 -3.43
N LEU A 172 -14.70 -0.52 -3.16
CA LEU A 172 -15.74 0.27 -3.79
C LEU A 172 -16.54 0.98 -2.70
N ILE A 173 -16.69 2.29 -2.84
CA ILE A 173 -17.67 3.08 -2.09
C ILE A 173 -18.85 3.35 -3.02
N VAL A 174 -20.03 2.84 -2.66
CA VAL A 174 -21.28 3.25 -3.29
C VAL A 174 -21.66 4.62 -2.77
N HIS A 175 -21.73 5.61 -3.66
CA HIS A 175 -21.82 7.01 -3.29
C HIS A 175 -22.88 7.76 -4.13
N PRO A 176 -23.72 8.63 -3.52
CA PRO A 176 -24.83 9.29 -4.23
C PRO A 176 -24.42 10.13 -5.44
N GLU A 177 -23.21 10.73 -5.44
CA GLU A 177 -22.70 11.54 -6.55
C GLU A 177 -21.88 10.73 -7.58
N GLY A 178 -21.92 9.40 -7.47
CA GLY A 178 -21.16 8.46 -8.28
C GLY A 178 -20.15 7.69 -7.44
N ASN A 179 -20.12 6.37 -7.63
CA ASN A 179 -19.29 5.47 -6.84
C ASN A 179 -17.79 5.73 -7.06
N ILE A 180 -16.98 5.35 -6.06
CA ILE A 180 -15.53 5.53 -6.06
C ILE A 180 -14.88 4.16 -5.91
N ILE A 181 -14.05 3.77 -6.87
CA ILE A 181 -13.12 2.65 -6.70
C ILE A 181 -11.84 3.19 -6.07
N ILE A 182 -11.33 2.48 -5.06
CA ILE A 182 -10.07 2.80 -4.38
C ILE A 182 -9.09 1.70 -4.72
N ASP A 183 -8.00 2.10 -5.37
CA ASP A 183 -6.97 1.25 -5.95
C ASP A 183 -7.51 0.26 -7.00
N SER A 184 -6.62 -0.36 -7.79
CA SER A 184 -7.05 -1.20 -8.91
C SER A 184 -7.01 -2.69 -8.58
N PRO A 185 -8.16 -3.42 -8.63
CA PRO A 185 -8.12 -4.88 -8.67
C PRO A 185 -7.61 -5.37 -10.03
N ARG A 186 -7.25 -6.66 -10.11
CA ARG A 186 -7.11 -7.36 -11.39
C ARG A 186 -8.45 -7.34 -12.12
N TYR A 187 -8.45 -6.94 -13.39
CA TYR A 187 -9.69 -6.84 -14.15
C TYR A 187 -10.34 -8.21 -14.38
N THR A 188 -11.64 -8.31 -14.15
CA THR A 188 -12.46 -9.43 -14.63
C THR A 188 -13.80 -8.91 -15.14
N GLU A 189 -14.28 -9.52 -16.24
CA GLU A 189 -15.57 -9.16 -16.84
C GLU A 189 -16.77 -9.40 -15.92
N ARG A 190 -16.62 -10.30 -14.94
CA ARG A 190 -17.67 -10.56 -13.95
C ARG A 190 -17.72 -9.44 -12.91
N LEU A 191 -16.60 -9.14 -12.25
CA LEU A 191 -16.54 -8.06 -11.28
C LEU A 191 -16.94 -6.72 -11.89
N ALA A 192 -16.56 -6.44 -13.14
CA ALA A 192 -16.97 -5.23 -13.83
C ALA A 192 -18.50 -5.10 -13.97
N ARG A 193 -19.18 -6.15 -14.42
CA ARG A 193 -20.64 -6.18 -14.51
C ARG A 193 -21.30 -6.06 -13.13
N ASP A 194 -20.71 -6.70 -12.11
CA ASP A 194 -21.23 -6.63 -10.75
C ASP A 194 -21.10 -5.20 -10.17
N ILE A 195 -20.01 -4.47 -10.47
CA ILE A 195 -19.85 -3.05 -10.12
C ILE A 195 -20.83 -2.17 -10.91
N GLU A 196 -21.06 -2.43 -12.20
CA GLU A 196 -22.07 -1.72 -13.00
C GLU A 196 -23.48 -1.87 -12.43
N MET A 197 -23.84 -3.07 -11.97
CA MET A 197 -25.13 -3.30 -11.29
C MET A 197 -25.25 -2.52 -9.97
N LEU A 198 -24.14 -2.13 -9.35
CA LEU A 198 -24.08 -1.27 -8.17
C LEU A 198 -24.04 0.23 -8.52
N GLY A 199 -24.17 0.61 -9.80
CA GLY A 199 -24.15 2.00 -10.26
C GLY A 199 -22.86 2.43 -10.96
N GLY A 200 -21.97 1.48 -11.30
CA GLY A 200 -20.71 1.75 -11.98
C GLY A 200 -19.68 2.41 -11.05
N ALA A 201 -18.79 3.21 -11.63
CA ALA A 201 -17.88 4.08 -10.89
C ALA A 201 -17.70 5.40 -11.63
N ARG A 202 -17.73 6.51 -10.90
CA ARG A 202 -17.39 7.83 -11.44
C ARG A 202 -15.90 8.10 -11.30
N TYR A 203 -15.32 7.67 -10.18
CA TYR A 203 -13.92 7.91 -9.86
C TYR A 203 -13.18 6.60 -9.60
N MET A 204 -11.92 6.56 -10.00
CA MET A 204 -10.93 5.60 -9.51
C MET A 204 -9.82 6.38 -8.81
N PHE A 205 -9.80 6.35 -7.48
CA PHE A 205 -8.76 6.96 -6.69
C PHE A 205 -7.61 5.97 -6.48
N LEU A 206 -6.42 6.32 -6.95
CA LEU A 206 -5.20 5.52 -6.81
C LEU A 206 -4.37 6.14 -5.68
N THR A 207 -4.17 5.39 -4.59
CA THR A 207 -3.52 5.89 -3.38
C THR A 207 -2.05 6.22 -3.60
N HIS A 208 -1.37 5.43 -4.44
CA HIS A 208 0.03 5.58 -4.81
C HIS A 208 0.38 4.76 -6.06
N GLU A 209 1.61 4.90 -6.56
CA GLU A 209 2.06 4.27 -7.82
C GLU A 209 2.10 2.73 -7.84
N ASP A 210 2.15 2.04 -6.70
CA ASP A 210 2.24 0.56 -6.66
C ASP A 210 0.89 -0.13 -6.95
N ASP A 211 -0.22 0.53 -6.61
CA ASP A 211 -1.56 -0.07 -6.57
C ASP A 211 -2.42 0.24 -7.79
N VAL A 212 -1.76 0.45 -8.93
CA VAL A 212 -2.38 0.86 -10.20
C VAL A 212 -2.77 -0.33 -11.11
N ALA A 213 -2.24 -1.54 -10.86
CA ALA A 213 -2.57 -2.81 -11.51
C ALA A 213 -3.18 -2.78 -12.94
N ASP A 214 -4.51 -2.86 -13.05
CA ASP A 214 -5.29 -2.92 -14.31
C ASP A 214 -6.16 -1.65 -14.48
N HIS A 215 -5.77 -0.53 -13.87
CA HIS A 215 -6.53 0.74 -13.81
C HIS A 215 -7.05 1.20 -15.18
N ARG A 216 -6.26 1.01 -16.24
CA ARG A 216 -6.64 1.37 -17.61
C ARG A 216 -7.89 0.62 -18.09
N LYS A 217 -7.93 -0.70 -17.92
CA LYS A 217 -9.08 -1.53 -18.32
C LYS A 217 -10.34 -1.15 -17.55
N TRP A 218 -10.19 -0.84 -16.27
CA TRP A 218 -11.30 -0.41 -15.43
C TRP A 218 -11.87 0.94 -15.86
N SER A 219 -11.02 1.92 -16.11
CA SER A 219 -11.43 3.23 -16.62
C SER A 219 -12.06 3.14 -18.01
N GLU A 220 -11.51 2.33 -18.92
CA GLU A 220 -12.12 2.07 -20.24
C GLU A 220 -13.50 1.41 -20.12
N ARG A 221 -13.66 0.46 -19.19
CA ARG A 221 -14.93 -0.26 -18.99
C ARG A 221 -15.99 0.60 -18.32
N LEU A 222 -15.63 1.33 -17.26
CA LEU A 222 -16.57 2.08 -16.42
C LEU A 222 -16.69 3.55 -16.81
N SER A 223 -15.82 4.04 -17.71
CA SER A 223 -15.67 5.47 -18.05
C SER A 223 -15.43 6.34 -16.81
N CYS A 224 -14.63 5.84 -15.86
CA CYS A 224 -14.32 6.55 -14.62
C CYS A 224 -13.05 7.40 -14.75
N ASP A 225 -13.05 8.56 -14.08
CA ASP A 225 -11.91 9.45 -13.98
C ASP A 225 -10.92 8.90 -12.94
N ARG A 226 -9.68 8.64 -13.36
CA ARG A 226 -8.61 8.21 -12.46
C ARG A 226 -7.95 9.44 -11.83
N ILE A 227 -7.73 9.34 -10.53
CA ILE A 227 -7.14 10.39 -9.71
C ILE A 227 -5.88 9.81 -9.08
N LEU A 228 -4.74 10.43 -9.34
CA LEU A 228 -3.44 10.06 -8.78
C LEU A 228 -2.65 11.33 -8.45
N HIS A 229 -1.78 11.27 -7.45
CA HIS A 229 -0.90 12.40 -7.15
C HIS A 229 0.21 12.56 -8.19
N SER A 230 0.59 13.79 -8.53
CA SER A 230 1.58 14.07 -9.57
C SER A 230 2.96 13.50 -9.28
N GLY A 231 3.35 13.44 -8.01
CA GLY A 231 4.59 12.80 -7.54
C GLY A 231 4.67 11.29 -7.78
N ASP A 232 3.54 10.63 -8.07
CA ASP A 232 3.46 9.19 -8.36
C ASP A 232 3.04 8.91 -9.82
N VAL A 233 2.97 9.94 -10.67
CA VAL A 233 2.69 9.75 -12.09
C VAL A 233 3.93 9.23 -12.80
N ASP A 234 3.78 8.07 -13.43
CA ASP A 234 4.80 7.41 -14.24
C ASP A 234 4.35 7.26 -15.70
N ASN A 235 5.10 6.49 -16.50
CA ASN A 235 4.74 6.25 -17.90
C ASN A 235 3.41 5.49 -18.06
N SER A 236 3.06 4.61 -17.13
CA SER A 236 1.85 3.77 -17.21
C SER A 236 0.58 4.55 -16.84
N THR A 237 0.75 5.58 -16.02
CA THR A 237 -0.30 6.47 -15.48
C THR A 237 -0.24 7.89 -16.05
N ALA A 238 0.55 8.14 -17.09
CA ALA A 238 0.72 9.47 -17.67
C ALA A 238 -0.60 10.08 -18.20
N ASP A 239 -1.58 9.25 -18.55
CA ASP A 239 -2.90 9.64 -19.07
C ASP A 239 -4.02 9.64 -18.02
N VAL A 240 -3.71 9.50 -16.72
CA VAL A 240 -4.73 9.67 -15.68
C VAL A 240 -5.35 11.05 -15.77
N GLU A 241 -6.67 11.09 -15.56
CA GLU A 241 -7.53 12.23 -15.85
C GLU A 241 -7.26 13.39 -14.89
N THR A 242 -7.01 13.08 -13.61
CA THR A 242 -6.69 14.06 -12.58
C THR A 242 -5.36 13.77 -11.93
N LYS A 243 -4.44 14.74 -12.00
CA LYS A 243 -3.13 14.72 -11.35
C LYS A 243 -3.13 15.73 -10.21
N LEU A 244 -3.22 15.26 -8.97
CA LEU A 244 -3.24 16.14 -7.79
C LEU A 244 -1.87 16.83 -7.66
N GLN A 245 -1.87 18.14 -7.43
CA GLN A 245 -0.66 18.96 -7.30
C GLN A 245 -0.62 19.64 -5.93
N GLY A 246 0.58 19.74 -5.35
CA GLY A 246 0.81 20.34 -4.03
C GLY A 246 0.53 19.35 -2.89
N SER A 247 0.32 19.86 -1.67
CA SER A 247 0.19 19.05 -0.45
C SER A 247 -1.26 18.84 0.02
N GLY A 248 -2.24 19.30 -0.76
CA GLY A 248 -3.65 19.21 -0.41
C GLY A 248 -4.03 20.01 0.86
N PRO A 249 -5.11 19.63 1.57
CA PRO A 249 -6.03 18.55 1.20
C PRO A 249 -6.86 18.89 -0.04
N TRP A 250 -7.30 17.86 -0.77
CA TRP A 250 -8.28 18.01 -1.84
C TRP A 250 -9.63 17.42 -1.39
N ASN A 251 -10.72 17.76 -2.07
CA ASN A 251 -12.03 17.21 -1.76
C ASN A 251 -12.68 16.64 -3.03
N LEU A 252 -13.33 15.49 -2.90
CA LEU A 252 -14.26 14.96 -3.90
C LEU A 252 -15.67 15.12 -3.34
N GLY A 253 -16.40 16.13 -3.84
CA GLY A 253 -17.66 16.55 -3.23
C GLY A 253 -17.45 17.09 -1.81
N ARG A 254 -18.45 16.92 -0.94
CA ARG A 254 -18.41 17.42 0.46
C ARG A 254 -17.85 16.40 1.45
N ASP A 255 -18.00 15.12 1.12
CA ASP A 255 -17.94 14.02 2.08
C ASP A 255 -16.66 13.17 1.95
N VAL A 256 -15.83 13.45 0.94
CA VAL A 256 -14.54 12.79 0.72
C VAL A 256 -13.43 13.82 0.74
N GLN A 257 -12.40 13.59 1.56
CA GLN A 257 -11.18 14.38 1.61
C GLN A 257 -9.99 13.50 1.21
N LEU A 258 -9.10 14.04 0.38
CA LEU A 258 -7.85 13.40 -0.02
C LEU A 258 -6.71 14.10 0.72
N ILE A 259 -5.92 13.33 1.48
CA ILE A 259 -4.93 13.83 2.43
C ILE A 259 -3.55 13.37 1.94
N HIS A 260 -2.67 14.31 1.60
CA HIS A 260 -1.31 13.99 1.19
C HIS A 260 -0.52 13.44 2.38
N THR A 261 -0.05 12.20 2.24
CA THR A 261 0.65 11.45 3.27
C THR A 261 1.94 10.86 2.69
N PRO A 262 2.88 11.72 2.24
CA PRO A 262 4.11 11.27 1.61
C PRO A 262 4.95 10.46 2.61
N GLY A 263 5.76 9.57 2.07
CA GLY A 263 6.69 8.78 2.85
C GLY A 263 6.86 7.37 2.32
N HIS A 264 5.76 6.64 2.06
CA HIS A 264 5.83 5.36 1.33
C HIS A 264 6.27 5.62 -0.12
N THR A 265 5.55 6.52 -0.79
CA THR A 265 5.95 7.18 -2.03
C THR A 265 5.89 8.70 -1.85
N GLU A 266 6.40 9.47 -2.82
CA GLU A 266 6.29 10.94 -2.78
C GLU A 266 4.83 11.40 -2.94
N GLY A 267 4.06 10.70 -3.77
CA GLY A 267 2.67 10.98 -4.06
C GLY A 267 1.65 10.14 -3.30
N SER A 268 2.03 9.48 -2.20
CA SER A 268 1.07 8.74 -1.36
C SER A 268 -0.04 9.66 -0.83
N VAL A 269 -1.31 9.30 -1.06
CA VAL A 269 -2.48 10.04 -0.60
C VAL A 269 -3.50 9.10 0.03
N CYS A 270 -3.93 9.41 1.25
CA CYS A 270 -5.04 8.73 1.92
C CYS A 270 -6.39 9.33 1.50
N LEU A 271 -7.43 8.49 1.39
CA LEU A 271 -8.81 8.93 1.19
C LEU A 271 -9.58 8.81 2.50
N PHE A 272 -10.07 9.95 3.01
CA PHE A 272 -10.94 10.01 4.17
C PHE A 272 -12.41 10.18 3.74
N TYR A 273 -13.20 9.13 3.97
CA TYR A 273 -14.65 9.15 3.78
C TYR A 273 -15.35 9.54 5.08
N LYS A 274 -15.79 10.80 5.14
CA LYS A 274 -16.29 11.46 6.35
C LYS A 274 -17.55 10.82 6.94
N PRO A 275 -18.60 10.46 6.16
CA PRO A 275 -19.87 9.98 6.71
C PRO A 275 -19.73 8.74 7.58
N LEU A 276 -18.80 7.85 7.21
CA LEU A 276 -18.54 6.60 7.93
C LEU A 276 -17.22 6.61 8.70
N LYS A 277 -16.53 7.75 8.72
CA LYS A 277 -15.24 7.91 9.42
C LYS A 277 -14.20 6.86 9.00
N ILE A 278 -14.05 6.65 7.70
CA ILE A 278 -13.14 5.63 7.14
C ILE A 278 -11.93 6.29 6.48
N LEU A 279 -10.74 5.85 6.87
CA LEU A 279 -9.50 6.24 6.23
C LEU A 279 -8.95 5.07 5.40
N PHE A 280 -8.92 5.24 4.08
CA PHE A 280 -8.23 4.34 3.17
C PHE A 280 -6.80 4.80 3.02
N THR A 281 -5.84 3.93 3.35
CA THR A 281 -4.44 4.31 3.54
C THR A 281 -3.49 3.82 2.46
N GLY A 282 -3.94 2.94 1.54
CA GLY A 282 -3.03 2.22 0.65
C GLY A 282 -1.93 1.53 1.48
N ASP A 283 -0.67 1.81 1.17
CA ASP A 283 0.50 1.32 1.90
C ASP A 283 1.05 2.29 2.95
N HIS A 284 0.38 3.44 3.14
CA HIS A 284 0.83 4.46 4.07
C HIS A 284 0.84 3.97 5.53
N LEU A 285 -0.17 3.19 5.94
CA LEU A 285 -0.28 2.65 7.30
C LEU A 285 -1.17 1.41 7.26
N LEU A 286 -0.69 0.30 7.82
CA LEU A 286 -1.39 -0.99 7.79
C LEU A 286 -1.43 -1.67 9.16
N MET A 287 -2.37 -2.60 9.33
CA MET A 287 -2.45 -3.46 10.52
C MET A 287 -1.88 -4.84 10.22
N THR A 288 -1.01 -5.32 11.11
CA THR A 288 -0.49 -6.70 11.12
C THR A 288 -1.06 -7.47 12.31
N GLU A 289 -0.67 -8.73 12.48
CA GLU A 289 -1.01 -9.50 13.69
C GLU A 289 -0.43 -8.90 14.98
N THR A 290 0.65 -8.12 14.87
CA THR A 290 1.38 -7.54 16.00
C THR A 290 1.06 -6.08 16.26
N GLY A 291 0.22 -5.45 15.45
CA GLY A 291 -0.13 -4.03 15.57
C GLY A 291 0.07 -3.23 14.27
N LEU A 292 -0.04 -1.91 14.40
CA LEU A 292 0.21 -0.98 13.30
C LEU A 292 1.65 -1.10 12.79
N SER A 293 1.82 -0.97 11.48
CA SER A 293 3.11 -1.12 10.82
C SER A 293 3.18 -0.30 9.54
N ILE A 294 4.39 -0.17 9.01
CA ILE A 294 4.69 0.35 7.68
C ILE A 294 5.61 -0.64 6.96
N CYS A 295 5.49 -0.73 5.65
CA CYS A 295 6.31 -1.62 4.83
C CYS A 295 7.69 -1.00 4.53
N GLU A 296 8.59 -0.88 5.52
CA GLU A 296 9.89 -0.22 5.33
C GLU A 296 10.71 -0.75 4.15
N ARG A 297 10.67 -2.06 3.90
CA ARG A 297 11.37 -2.71 2.77
C ARG A 297 10.94 -2.16 1.42
N TYR A 298 9.68 -1.73 1.31
CA TYR A 298 9.05 -1.26 0.08
C TYR A 298 8.82 0.25 0.08
N ASN A 299 9.31 0.95 1.10
CA ASN A 299 9.27 2.40 1.16
C ASN A 299 10.23 2.98 0.10
N LYS A 300 9.68 3.77 -0.83
CA LYS A 300 10.40 4.38 -1.96
C LYS A 300 10.76 5.85 -1.73
N CYS A 301 10.36 6.44 -0.60
CA CYS A 301 10.60 7.86 -0.31
C CYS A 301 11.35 8.05 1.01
N SER A 302 10.66 8.03 2.15
CA SER A 302 11.28 8.27 3.45
C SER A 302 10.41 7.74 4.60
N VAL A 303 10.97 6.83 5.39
CA VAL A 303 10.32 6.33 6.62
C VAL A 303 10.06 7.47 7.62
N PRO A 304 11.02 8.34 7.97
CA PRO A 304 10.73 9.48 8.84
C PRO A 304 9.59 10.37 8.33
N MET A 305 9.54 10.64 7.02
CA MET A 305 8.46 11.41 6.41
C MET A 305 7.11 10.67 6.49
N GLN A 306 7.11 9.35 6.35
CA GLN A 306 5.94 8.52 6.53
C GLN A 306 5.41 8.63 7.98
N ILE A 307 6.30 8.58 8.98
CA ILE A 307 5.94 8.76 10.39
C ILE A 307 5.40 10.17 10.65
N ASP A 308 6.03 11.22 10.09
CA ASP A 308 5.52 12.60 10.16
C ASP A 308 4.11 12.71 9.53
N SER A 309 3.84 11.96 8.47
CA SER A 309 2.53 11.90 7.84
C SER A 309 1.50 11.13 8.69
N VAL A 310 1.90 10.09 9.43
CA VAL A 310 1.03 9.41 10.40
C VAL A 310 0.63 10.36 11.55
N LEU A 311 1.53 11.25 12.00
CA LEU A 311 1.20 12.28 12.99
C LEU A 311 0.04 13.18 12.54
N LYS A 312 0.01 13.58 11.26
CA LYS A 312 -1.08 14.40 10.70
C LYS A 312 -2.45 13.71 10.83
N LEU A 313 -2.48 12.37 10.81
CA LEU A 313 -3.72 11.60 10.93
C LEU A 313 -4.35 11.69 12.32
N LEU A 314 -3.62 12.10 13.36
CA LEU A 314 -4.19 12.33 14.70
C LEU A 314 -5.25 13.44 14.70
N GLU A 315 -5.15 14.40 13.79
CA GLU A 315 -6.11 15.50 13.65
C GLU A 315 -7.42 15.06 12.97
N ILE A 316 -7.42 13.90 12.30
CA ILE A 316 -8.55 13.39 11.53
C ILE A 316 -9.41 12.47 12.38
N ASP A 317 -10.71 12.74 12.42
CA ASP A 317 -11.69 11.97 13.20
C ASP A 317 -12.21 10.75 12.42
N PHE A 318 -11.37 9.72 12.29
CA PHE A 318 -11.73 8.43 11.69
C PHE A 318 -11.82 7.32 12.76
N ASN A 319 -12.64 6.30 12.49
CA ASN A 319 -12.77 5.09 13.31
C ASN A 319 -12.24 3.85 12.59
N TRP A 320 -12.03 3.91 11.28
CA TRP A 320 -11.55 2.78 10.49
C TRP A 320 -10.27 3.12 9.76
N ILE A 321 -9.31 2.19 9.75
CA ILE A 321 -8.23 2.15 8.75
C ILE A 321 -8.46 0.95 7.84
N ILE A 322 -8.49 1.21 6.55
CA ILE A 322 -8.63 0.23 5.49
C ILE A 322 -7.41 0.33 4.57
N PRO A 323 -6.38 -0.51 4.76
CA PRO A 323 -5.16 -0.46 3.97
C PRO A 323 -5.28 -1.27 2.67
N GLY A 324 -4.35 -1.01 1.73
CA GLY A 324 -4.13 -1.85 0.55
C GLY A 324 -3.53 -3.19 0.95
N HIS A 325 -2.50 -3.19 1.80
CA HIS A 325 -1.91 -4.39 2.39
C HIS A 325 -2.20 -4.55 3.89
N GLY A 326 -2.23 -5.81 4.37
CA GLY A 326 -2.51 -6.11 5.77
C GLY A 326 -3.99 -6.13 6.10
N ARG A 327 -4.32 -5.85 7.37
CA ARG A 327 -5.65 -6.04 7.95
C ARG A 327 -6.39 -4.72 8.13
N ARG A 328 -7.71 -4.79 8.04
CA ARG A 328 -8.61 -3.69 8.39
C ARG A 328 -8.67 -3.58 9.90
N VAL A 329 -8.70 -2.36 10.43
CA VAL A 329 -8.89 -2.11 11.86
C VAL A 329 -10.03 -1.13 12.06
N GLU A 330 -10.79 -1.39 13.10
CA GLU A 330 -11.74 -0.45 13.66
C GLU A 330 -11.35 -0.11 15.09
N PHE A 331 -11.34 1.18 15.38
CA PHE A 331 -11.17 1.71 16.72
C PHE A 331 -12.54 1.90 17.36
N LYS A 332 -12.62 1.59 18.64
CA LYS A 332 -13.80 1.80 19.48
C LYS A 332 -14.18 3.28 19.53
N ASP A 333 -13.19 4.16 19.70
CA ASP A 333 -13.36 5.59 19.82
C ASP A 333 -12.07 6.34 19.45
N ARG A 334 -12.16 7.68 19.45
CA ARG A 334 -11.03 8.57 19.13
C ARG A 334 -9.87 8.43 20.12
N GLU A 335 -10.13 8.14 21.39
CA GLU A 335 -9.08 8.02 22.40
C GLU A 335 -8.23 6.78 22.15
N GLU A 336 -8.87 5.64 21.86
CA GLU A 336 -8.17 4.41 21.48
C GLU A 336 -7.35 4.64 20.19
N LYS A 337 -7.96 5.23 19.16
CA LYS A 337 -7.29 5.59 17.90
C LYS A 337 -6.05 6.45 18.17
N ASP A 338 -6.21 7.58 18.87
CA ASP A 338 -5.11 8.51 19.15
C ASP A 338 -4.02 7.85 20.01
N SER A 339 -4.38 7.03 20.98
CA SER A 339 -3.43 6.30 21.83
C SER A 339 -2.58 5.32 21.02
N ILE A 340 -3.20 4.54 20.13
CA ILE A 340 -2.51 3.54 19.31
C ILE A 340 -1.60 4.24 18.28
N LEU A 341 -2.07 5.30 17.61
CA LEU A 341 -1.25 6.05 16.65
C LEU A 341 -0.06 6.73 17.33
N LYS A 342 -0.25 7.33 18.52
CA LYS A 342 0.85 7.94 19.29
C LYS A 342 1.89 6.90 19.69
N ALA A 343 1.45 5.75 20.21
CA ALA A 343 2.36 4.66 20.57
C ALA A 343 3.17 4.18 19.35
N PHE A 344 2.51 4.00 18.20
CA PHE A 344 3.17 3.66 16.94
C PHE A 344 4.22 4.70 16.55
N VAL A 345 3.86 5.99 16.59
CA VAL A 345 4.78 7.08 16.24
C VAL A 345 5.97 7.16 17.20
N GLU A 346 5.73 7.08 18.50
CA GLU A 346 6.77 7.10 19.54
C GLU A 346 7.76 5.93 19.37
N GLU A 347 7.25 4.73 19.11
CA GLU A 347 8.07 3.54 18.84
C GLU A 347 8.95 3.75 17.61
N ASN A 348 8.39 4.24 16.50
CA ASN A 348 9.11 4.36 15.22
C ASN A 348 10.10 5.54 15.20
N TYR A 349 9.80 6.67 15.87
CA TYR A 349 10.82 7.71 16.07
C TYR A 349 12.00 7.22 16.92
N SER A 350 11.72 6.33 17.90
CA SER A 350 12.78 5.74 18.72
C SER A 350 13.69 4.79 17.92
N GLN A 351 13.24 4.31 16.75
CA GLN A 351 14.01 3.47 15.84
C GLN A 351 14.70 4.29 14.74
N CYS A 352 14.12 5.42 14.33
CA CYS A 352 14.71 6.39 13.38
C CYS A 352 15.90 7.20 13.94
N ARG A 353 16.63 6.70 14.96
CA ARG A 353 17.71 7.41 15.68
C ARG A 353 18.94 7.71 14.81
N TRP A 354 18.81 8.73 13.97
CA TRP A 354 19.92 9.56 13.51
C TRP A 354 19.99 10.89 14.27
N PHE A 355 18.92 11.27 14.99
CA PHE A 355 18.86 12.49 15.80
C PHE A 355 18.20 12.20 17.15
N HIS A 356 18.96 11.66 18.10
CA HIS A 356 18.58 11.77 19.51
C HIS A 356 18.95 13.18 19.96
N TRP A 357 17.95 13.99 20.29
CA TRP A 357 18.18 15.23 21.02
C TRP A 357 18.17 14.92 22.52
N SER A 358 19.31 14.98 23.19
CA SER A 358 19.38 14.90 24.65
C SER A 358 19.47 16.30 25.25
N VAL A 359 18.73 16.50 26.32
CA VAL A 359 18.76 17.72 27.14
C VAL A 359 19.44 17.35 28.45
N SER A 360 20.63 17.88 28.72
CA SER A 360 21.36 17.61 29.96
C SER A 360 21.72 18.90 30.69
N VAL A 361 21.57 18.93 32.01
CA VAL A 361 22.04 20.07 32.80
C VAL A 361 23.56 20.00 32.91
N SER A 362 24.27 20.96 32.32
CA SER A 362 25.74 21.00 32.32
C SER A 362 26.33 21.59 33.59
N SER A 363 25.68 22.59 34.18
CA SER A 363 26.11 23.17 35.46
C SER A 363 24.96 23.92 36.15
N LYS A 364 25.17 24.23 37.43
CA LYS A 364 24.30 25.10 38.23
C LYS A 364 25.15 26.05 39.05
N ASP A 365 24.88 27.33 38.95
CA ASP A 365 25.52 28.41 39.72
C ASP A 365 24.46 29.39 40.25
N ASP A 366 24.91 30.46 40.91
CA ASP A 366 24.05 31.49 41.50
C ASP A 366 23.25 32.27 40.43
N ASP A 367 23.63 32.16 39.15
CA ASP A 367 23.00 32.82 38.00
C ASP A 367 21.96 31.93 37.27
N GLY A 368 21.91 30.61 37.54
CA GLY A 368 20.86 29.73 37.03
C GLY A 368 21.24 28.26 36.77
N VAL A 369 20.40 27.59 35.97
CA VAL A 369 20.61 26.20 35.51
C VAL A 369 21.03 26.22 34.05
N HIS A 370 22.21 25.67 33.74
CA HIS A 370 22.74 25.59 32.38
C HIS A 370 22.35 24.26 31.74
N VAL A 371 21.90 24.29 30.50
CA VAL A 371 21.36 23.11 29.81
C VAL A 371 22.00 22.98 28.43
N ASP A 372 22.49 21.79 28.12
CA ASP A 372 23.04 21.41 26.83
C ASP A 372 21.99 20.65 26.01
N LEU A 373 21.84 21.03 24.75
CA LEU A 373 21.04 20.32 23.75
C LEU A 373 22.01 19.57 22.82
N THR A 374 21.95 18.24 22.80
CA THR A 374 22.87 17.40 22.02
C THR A 374 22.12 16.65 20.93
N ALA A 375 22.50 16.79 19.66
CA ALA A 375 21.88 16.08 18.55
C ALA A 375 22.76 14.93 18.01
N GLY A 376 22.36 13.68 18.23
CA GLY A 376 23.06 12.49 17.75
C GLY A 376 24.36 12.15 18.51
N LYS A 377 25.20 11.26 17.96
CA LYS A 377 26.47 10.80 18.58
C LYS A 377 27.63 11.81 18.51
N LYS A 378 27.43 13.00 17.93
CA LYS A 378 28.41 14.09 17.93
C LYS A 378 27.85 15.23 18.75
N ASN A 379 28.56 15.62 19.80
CA ASN A 379 28.26 16.81 20.58
C ASN A 379 28.30 18.04 19.68
N LEU A 380 27.14 18.48 19.18
CA LEU A 380 26.94 19.83 18.70
C LEU A 380 26.41 20.63 19.89
N GLU A 381 27.15 21.62 20.33
CA GLU A 381 26.73 22.53 21.40
C GLU A 381 25.76 23.55 20.80
N VAL A 382 24.48 23.46 21.12
CA VAL A 382 23.43 24.32 20.54
C VAL A 382 22.80 25.20 21.63
N GLY A 383 23.55 26.24 22.04
CA GLY A 383 23.02 27.39 22.79
C GLY A 383 22.92 27.26 24.32
N LYS A 384 22.90 28.42 25.01
CA LYS A 384 22.80 28.55 26.46
C LYS A 384 21.49 29.22 26.87
N LEU A 385 20.83 28.70 27.91
CA LEU A 385 19.68 29.33 28.57
C LEU A 385 20.01 29.55 30.05
N SER A 386 19.88 30.80 30.51
CA SER A 386 19.97 31.17 31.91
C SER A 386 18.62 31.74 32.37
N SER A 387 18.06 31.20 33.45
CA SER A 387 16.89 31.77 34.13
C SER A 387 17.07 31.66 35.65
N PRO A 388 16.95 32.77 36.42
CA PRO A 388 17.24 32.78 37.85
C PRO A 388 16.25 32.01 38.75
N SER A 389 15.19 31.38 38.21
CA SER A 389 14.03 30.94 39.03
C SER A 389 13.54 29.49 38.83
N LEU A 390 14.31 28.60 38.18
CA LEU A 390 13.87 27.23 37.93
C LEU A 390 14.28 26.24 39.05
N THR A 391 13.30 25.63 39.71
CA THR A 391 13.51 24.51 40.66
C THR A 391 13.57 23.16 39.94
N LYS A 392 14.16 22.12 40.57
CA LYS A 392 14.36 20.77 39.99
C LYS A 392 13.09 20.11 39.43
N ARG A 393 11.93 20.37 40.03
CA ARG A 393 10.63 19.84 39.57
C ARG A 393 10.13 20.58 38.32
N ALA A 394 10.36 21.89 38.25
CA ALA A 394 10.06 22.70 37.08
C ALA A 394 10.90 22.30 35.87
N CYS A 395 12.16 21.87 36.03
CA CYS A 395 13.01 21.44 34.90
C CYS A 395 12.50 20.16 34.20
N LYS A 396 11.95 19.18 34.93
CA LYS A 396 11.37 17.96 34.33
C LYS A 396 10.09 18.25 33.55
N ASP A 397 9.24 19.10 34.11
CA ASP A 397 8.02 19.58 33.44
C ASP A 397 8.36 20.48 32.26
N LEU A 398 9.44 21.27 32.35
CA LEU A 398 9.97 22.07 31.24
C LEU A 398 10.51 21.15 30.14
N THR A 399 11.25 20.08 30.43
CA THR A 399 11.70 19.14 29.38
C THR A 399 10.55 18.45 28.66
N SER A 400 9.47 18.10 29.36
CA SER A 400 8.28 17.49 28.74
C SER A 400 7.45 18.52 27.94
N LYS A 401 7.27 19.73 28.47
CA LYS A 401 6.62 20.84 27.75
C LYS A 401 7.44 21.31 26.56
N LEU A 402 8.75 21.41 26.68
CA LEU A 402 9.67 21.78 25.61
C LEU A 402 9.72 20.72 24.53
N LEU A 403 9.65 19.43 24.87
CA LEU A 403 9.49 18.36 23.88
C LEU A 403 8.17 18.52 23.11
N SER A 404 7.07 18.85 23.81
CA SER A 404 5.76 19.10 23.16
C SER A 404 5.73 20.37 22.32
N LEU A 405 6.36 21.47 22.79
CA LEU A 405 6.52 22.73 22.06
C LEU A 405 7.48 22.56 20.88
N PHE A 406 8.48 21.69 21.00
CA PHE A 406 9.38 21.36 19.89
C PHE A 406 8.65 20.58 18.82
N LEU A 407 7.91 19.53 19.18
CA LEU A 407 7.06 18.77 18.27
C LEU A 407 6.09 19.71 17.53
N GLN A 408 5.49 20.67 18.24
CA GLN A 408 4.65 21.72 17.65
C GLN A 408 5.44 22.71 16.76
N CYS A 409 6.65 23.12 17.14
CA CYS A 409 7.48 24.05 16.33
C CYS A 409 8.08 23.39 15.08
N SER A 410 8.45 22.11 15.13
CA SER A 410 8.88 21.36 13.95
C SER A 410 7.75 21.20 12.92
N VAL A 411 6.50 21.09 13.40
CA VAL A 411 5.29 21.12 12.54
C VAL A 411 5.05 22.52 11.96
N SER A 412 5.28 23.60 12.73
CA SER A 412 5.03 24.97 12.27
C SER A 412 6.13 25.56 11.37
N MET A 413 7.38 25.11 11.43
CA MET A 413 8.45 25.65 10.59
C MET A 413 8.53 24.98 9.20
N SER A 414 8.02 23.76 9.06
CA SER A 414 7.91 23.07 7.76
C SER A 414 6.87 23.71 6.83
N SER A 415 5.89 24.45 7.37
CA SER A 415 4.89 25.18 6.60
C SER A 415 5.32 26.59 6.18
N SER A 416 6.34 27.18 6.82
CA SER A 416 6.78 28.57 6.59
C SER A 416 7.99 28.75 5.66
N LEU A 417 8.76 27.68 5.40
CA LEU A 417 9.90 27.73 4.49
C LEU A 417 9.49 27.15 3.14
N GLY A 418 9.11 28.02 2.20
CA GLY A 418 8.86 27.66 0.80
C GLY A 418 10.09 26.94 0.21
N LEU A 419 9.96 25.62 0.05
CA LEU A 419 10.96 24.73 -0.51
C LEU A 419 10.98 24.81 -2.04
N GLU A 420 11.37 25.95 -2.60
CA GLU A 420 11.59 26.07 -4.06
C GLU A 420 13.06 26.00 -4.49
N ASP A 421 14.04 26.09 -3.56
CA ASP A 421 15.46 26.27 -3.94
C ASP A 421 16.44 25.14 -3.54
N LEU A 422 15.94 23.92 -3.29
CA LEU A 422 16.81 22.74 -3.06
C LEU A 422 16.73 21.71 -4.20
N GLN A 423 16.66 22.18 -5.45
CA GLN A 423 16.95 21.33 -6.62
C GLN A 423 18.44 21.45 -7.02
N LYS A 424 19.25 20.48 -6.54
CA LYS A 424 20.40 19.81 -7.21
C LYS A 424 21.53 19.47 -6.21
N PRO A 425 22.13 18.27 -6.28
CA PRO A 425 23.33 17.96 -5.53
C PRO A 425 24.54 18.60 -6.24
N PRO A 426 25.53 19.11 -5.51
CA PRO A 426 26.59 18.23 -5.04
C PRO A 426 27.04 18.58 -3.62
N PHE A 427 27.86 17.74 -2.96
CA PHE A 427 29.09 18.14 -2.28
C PHE A 427 29.63 16.98 -1.42
N LYS A 428 30.71 16.37 -1.94
CA LYS A 428 31.65 15.54 -1.19
C LYS A 428 32.65 16.47 -0.48
N ASP A 429 32.31 17.07 0.66
CA ASP A 429 33.31 17.45 1.67
C ASP A 429 32.63 17.95 2.96
N TRP A 430 32.82 17.25 4.08
CA TRP A 430 32.16 17.55 5.36
C TRP A 430 33.11 18.23 6.36
N ARG A 431 33.48 19.50 6.11
CA ARG A 431 34.28 20.29 7.08
C ARG A 431 33.61 21.55 7.64
N LYS A 432 32.34 21.85 7.31
CA LYS A 432 31.56 22.93 7.96
C LYS A 432 30.08 22.52 8.09
N PRO A 433 29.40 22.81 9.22
CA PRO A 433 27.97 22.56 9.34
C PRO A 433 27.19 23.46 8.36
N PRO A 434 26.16 22.94 7.65
CA PRO A 434 25.33 23.74 6.74
C PRO A 434 24.60 24.87 7.47
N LEU A 435 24.37 25.99 6.77
CA LEU A 435 23.68 27.21 7.25
C LEU A 435 22.31 26.93 7.92
N ILE A 436 21.68 25.81 7.55
CA ILE A 436 20.44 25.27 8.12
C ILE A 436 20.60 24.99 9.63
N LEU A 437 21.73 24.45 10.09
CA LEU A 437 21.94 24.16 11.51
C LEU A 437 22.03 25.43 12.38
N GLN A 438 22.51 26.54 11.82
CA GLN A 438 22.60 27.82 12.54
C GLN A 438 21.24 28.51 12.67
N THR A 439 20.37 28.36 11.67
CA THR A 439 19.01 28.93 11.68
C THR A 439 18.04 28.14 12.57
N TYR A 440 18.20 26.81 12.64
CA TYR A 440 17.48 25.96 13.60
C TYR A 440 17.89 26.24 15.05
N ALA A 441 19.18 26.45 15.32
CA ALA A 441 19.68 26.83 16.65
C ALA A 441 19.14 28.18 17.13
N ALA A 442 19.12 29.18 16.23
CA ALA A 442 18.65 30.53 16.55
C ALA A 442 17.14 30.58 16.84
N SER A 443 16.33 29.88 16.04
CA SER A 443 14.86 29.84 16.20
C SER A 443 14.44 29.07 17.46
N THR A 444 15.16 28.00 17.78
CA THR A 444 15.01 27.25 19.04
C THR A 444 15.31 28.12 20.26
N THR A 445 16.39 28.92 20.19
CA THR A 445 16.77 29.84 21.27
C THR A 445 15.75 30.97 21.45
N ALA A 446 15.07 31.38 20.37
CA ALA A 446 14.01 32.40 20.42
C ALA A 446 12.69 31.87 21.02
N CYS A 447 12.28 30.64 20.70
CA CYS A 447 11.12 29.99 21.32
C CYS A 447 11.33 29.65 22.80
N LEU A 448 12.57 29.43 23.24
CA LEU A 448 12.92 29.15 24.64
C LEU A 448 13.04 30.42 25.51
N ARG A 449 13.07 31.61 24.91
CA ARG A 449 13.14 32.91 25.61
C ARG A 449 11.78 33.56 25.89
N LEU A 450 10.73 33.13 25.19
CA LEU A 450 9.33 33.46 25.47
C LEU A 450 8.78 32.48 26.52
#